data_AF-A0A5S9MBJ7-F1
#
_entry.id   AF-A0A5S9MBJ7-F1
#
_cell.length_a   1.000
_cell.length_b   1.000
_cell.length_c   1.000
_cell.angle_alpha   90.00
_cell.angle_beta   90.00
_cell.angle_gamma   90.00
#
_symmetry.space_group_name_H-M   'P 1'
#
loop_
_entity.id
_entity.type
_entity.pdbx_description
1 polymer ?
#
loop_
_entity_poly.entity_id
_entity_poly.type
_entity_poly.pdbx_seq_one_letter_code
_entity_poly.pdbx_strand_id
1 'polypeptide(L)' 'MSPNNRKQALVLEGSDVLVNRFGMAPGMFVQEDDTFYMLLPGPPSELHPMFENEAKPLISEKLGLKGKDRVCCSALLRNR' A
#
# COMPACT_ATOMS: atom_id res chain seq x y z
N MET A 1 -21.23 -11.00 7.30
CA MET A 1 -20.15 -10.53 6.39
C MET A 1 -20.58 -10.83 4.95
N SER A 2 -20.59 -9.85 4.05
CA SER A 2 -21.04 -10.09 2.66
C SER A 2 -20.00 -10.91 1.87
N PRO A 3 -20.38 -11.61 0.80
CA PRO A 3 -19.42 -12.27 -0.10
C PRO A 3 -18.40 -11.30 -0.70
N ASN A 4 -18.76 -10.04 -0.90
CA ASN A 4 -17.86 -9.01 -1.43
C ASN A 4 -16.74 -8.66 -0.44
N ASN A 5 -17.06 -8.63 0.85
CA ASN A 5 -16.08 -8.34 1.90
C ASN A 5 -15.04 -9.47 2.04
N ARG A 6 -15.42 -10.71 1.73
CA ARG A 6 -14.47 -11.84 1.72
C ARG A 6 -13.45 -11.72 0.60
N LYS A 7 -13.85 -11.20 -0.57
CA LYS A 7 -12.92 -10.94 -1.68
C LYS A 7 -11.90 -9.87 -1.34
N GLN A 8 -12.27 -8.90 -0.50
CA GLN A 8 -11.35 -7.85 -0.03
C GLN A 8 -10.28 -8.37 0.94
N ALA A 9 -10.44 -9.56 1.52
CA ALA A 9 -9.44 -10.19 2.38
C ALA A 9 -8.40 -11.01 1.60
N LEU A 10 -8.53 -11.12 0.27
CA LEU A 10 -7.52 -11.74 -0.57
C LEU A 10 -6.30 -10.84 -0.65
N VAL A 11 -5.14 -11.40 -0.32
CA VAL A 11 -3.84 -10.73 -0.39
C VAL A 11 -2.92 -11.49 -1.34
N LEU A 12 -1.98 -10.76 -1.94
CA LEU A 12 -0.96 -11.38 -2.79
C LEU A 12 -0.02 -12.21 -1.93
N GLU A 13 0.33 -13.41 -2.40
CA GLU A 13 1.33 -14.24 -1.74
C GLU A 13 2.68 -13.51 -1.68
N GLY A 14 3.34 -13.55 -0.53
CA GLY A 14 4.61 -12.85 -0.31
C GLY A 14 4.48 -11.33 -0.12
N SER A 15 3.27 -10.76 -0.11
CA SER A 15 3.09 -9.33 0.18
C SER A 15 3.07 -9.01 1.68
N ASP A 16 3.62 -7.85 2.03
CA ASP A 16 3.46 -7.22 3.32
C ASP A 16 2.07 -6.55 3.37
N VAL A 17 1.23 -6.96 4.32
CA VAL A 17 -0.14 -6.45 4.44
C VAL A 17 -0.15 -5.11 5.20
N LEU A 18 -0.70 -4.07 4.58
CA LEU A 18 -0.87 -2.75 5.18
C LEU A 18 -2.25 -2.64 5.82
N VAL A 19 -2.29 -2.45 7.14
CA VAL A 19 -3.55 -2.45 7.89
C VAL A 19 -4.37 -1.20 7.57
N ASN A 20 -5.60 -1.40 7.09
CA ASN A 20 -6.55 -0.30 6.91
C ASN A 20 -7.36 -0.08 8.19
N ARG A 21 -7.05 0.97 8.95
CA ARG A 21 -7.78 1.34 10.17
C ARG A 21 -9.04 2.16 9.90
N PHE A 22 -9.23 2.64 8.67
CA PHE A 22 -10.29 3.59 8.29
C PHE A 22 -11.27 2.99 7.27
N GLY A 23 -11.07 1.73 6.89
CA GLY A 23 -11.90 0.98 5.97
C GLY A 23 -11.64 -0.50 6.09
N MET A 24 -12.15 -1.28 5.14
CA MET A 24 -12.12 -2.74 5.23
C MET A 24 -11.11 -3.41 4.32
N ALA A 25 -10.75 -2.78 3.20
CA ALA A 25 -9.79 -3.33 2.26
C ALA A 25 -8.37 -3.03 2.74
N PRO A 26 -7.54 -4.05 3.04
CA PRO A 26 -6.15 -3.83 3.38
C PRO A 26 -5.38 -3.29 2.17
N GLY A 27 -4.30 -2.56 2.43
CA GLY A 27 -3.29 -2.31 1.41
C GLY A 27 -2.32 -3.47 1.34
N MET A 28 -1.49 -3.50 0.31
CA MET A 28 -0.46 -4.52 0.12
C MET A 28 0.82 -3.86 -0.40
N PHE A 29 1.95 -4.35 0.06
CA PHE A 29 3.27 -3.99 -0.43
C PHE A 29 3.96 -5.25 -0.93
N VAL A 30 4.45 -5.23 -2.17
CA VAL A 30 5.17 -6.37 -2.76
C VAL A 30 6.43 -5.87 -3.45
N GLN A 31 7.49 -6.64 -3.32
CA GLN A 31 8.74 -6.43 -4.04
C GLN A 31 8.87 -7.50 -5.10
N GLU A 32 9.05 -7.08 -6.35
CA GLU A 32 9.43 -7.96 -7.46
C GLU A 32 10.70 -7.37 -8.08
N ASP A 33 11.78 -8.16 -8.05
CA ASP A 33 13.13 -7.73 -8.41
C ASP A 33 13.56 -6.43 -7.67
N ASP A 34 13.94 -5.39 -8.42
CA ASP A 34 14.31 -4.07 -7.92
C ASP A 34 13.12 -3.10 -7.86
N THR A 35 11.89 -3.58 -8.07
CA THR A 35 10.69 -2.75 -8.10
C THR A 35 9.76 -3.02 -6.92
N PHE A 36 9.38 -1.95 -6.23
CA PHE A 36 8.38 -2.00 -5.17
C PHE A 36 7.02 -1.57 -5.69
N TYR A 37 6.01 -2.40 -5.44
CA TYR A 37 4.61 -2.12 -5.76
C TYR A 37 3.82 -1.94 -4.47
N MET A 38 2.96 -0.92 -4.45
CA MET A 38 2.03 -0.65 -3.36
C MET A 38 0.61 -0.55 -3.88
N LEU A 39 -0.27 -1.37 -3.32
CA LEU A 39 -1.70 -1.32 -3.53
C LEU A 39 -2.32 -0.60 -2.33
N LEU A 40 -2.94 0.55 -2.59
CA LEU A 40 -3.59 1.39 -1.59
C LEU A 40 -5.09 1.53 -1.90
N PRO A 41 -5.94 1.79 -0.88
CA PRO A 41 -7.37 1.98 -1.09
C PRO A 41 -7.63 3.24 -1.93
N GLY A 42 -8.70 3.22 -2.71
CA GLY A 42 -9.09 4.36 -3.56
C GLY A 42 -9.61 5.59 -2.78
N PRO A 43 -10.47 5.44 -1.75
CA PRO A 43 -11.00 6.57 -1.00
C PRO A 43 -9.89 7.39 -0.30
N PRO A 44 -9.82 8.72 -0.49
CA PRO A 44 -8.80 9.56 0.13
C PRO A 44 -8.74 9.46 1.66
N SER A 45 -9.90 9.29 2.30
CA SER A 45 -10.02 9.12 3.76
C SER A 45 -9.35 7.85 4.28
N GLU A 46 -9.18 6.83 3.43
CA GLU A 46 -8.47 5.59 3.76
C GLU A 46 -7.01 5.63 3.25
N LEU A 47 -6.80 6.18 2.05
CA LEU A 47 -5.51 6.26 1.38
C LEU A 47 -4.51 7.09 2.18
N HIS A 48 -4.85 8.33 2.52
CA HIS A 48 -3.93 9.25 3.18
C HIS A 48 -3.38 8.71 4.51
N PRO A 49 -4.22 8.23 5.45
CA PRO A 49 -3.70 7.69 6.70
C PRO A 49 -2.95 6.38 6.50
N MET A 50 -3.34 5.51 5.56
CA MET A 50 -2.57 4.29 5.28
C MET A 50 -1.19 4.62 4.69
N PHE A 51 -1.12 5.61 3.80
CA PHE A 51 0.15 6.02 3.22
C PHE A 51 1.11 6.58 4.28
N GLU A 52 0.64 7.53 5.09
CA GLU A 52 1.49 8.19 6.10
C GLU A 52 1.91 7.25 7.23
N ASN A 53 1.01 6.39 7.72
CA ASN A 53 1.29 5.56 8.90
C ASN A 53 1.87 4.18 8.58
N GLU A 54 1.56 3.60 7.41
CA GLU A 54 1.95 2.22 7.08
C GLU A 54 2.89 2.19 5.86
N ALA A 55 2.50 2.77 4.73
CA ALA A 55 3.21 2.61 3.46
C ALA A 55 4.56 3.34 3.41
N LYS A 56 4.58 4.61 3.83
CA LYS A 56 5.75 5.50 3.77
C LYS A 56 6.88 5.06 4.71
N PRO A 57 6.63 4.67 5.97
CA PRO A 57 7.67 4.08 6.82
C PRO A 57 8.26 2.81 6.20
N LEU A 58 7.40 1.92 5.67
CA LEU A 58 7.81 0.63 5.14
C LEU A 58 8.70 0.77 3.89
N ILE A 59 8.32 1.60 2.92
CA ILE A 59 9.16 1.81 1.73
C ILE A 59 10.47 2.55 2.07
N SER A 60 10.46 3.44 3.06
CA SER A 60 11.68 4.13 3.51
C SER A 60 12.68 3.16 4.15
N GLU A 61 12.18 2.22 4.95
CA GLU A 61 12.98 1.14 5.53
C GLU A 61 13.59 0.24 4.45
N LYS A 62 12.77 -0.23 3.50
CA LYS A 62 13.22 -1.12 2.41
C LYS A 62 14.26 -0.47 1.50
N LEU A 63 14.14 0.84 1.25
CA LEU A 63 15.09 1.60 0.45
C LEU A 63 16.33 2.06 1.25
N GLY A 64 16.37 1.82 2.56
CA GLY A 64 17.47 2.26 3.43
C GLY A 64 17.63 3.79 3.48
N LEU A 65 16.56 4.54 3.22
CA LEU A 65 16.58 6.01 3.20
C LEU A 65 16.87 6.54 4.61
N LYS A 66 17.71 7.58 4.71
CA LYS A 66 18.13 8.19 5.98
C LYS A 66 17.87 9.69 5.94
N GLY A 67 16.84 10.15 6.66
CA GLY A 67 16.57 11.58 6.83
C GLY A 67 15.67 12.19 5.75
N LYS A 68 15.98 13.43 5.31
CA LYS A 68 15.18 14.32 4.44
C LYS A 68 15.03 13.84 2.98
N ASP A 69 15.16 12.55 2.73
CA ASP A 69 15.09 11.97 1.40
C ASP A 69 13.67 12.13 0.84
N ARG A 70 13.58 12.74 -0.34
CA ARG A 70 12.30 13.07 -0.98
C ARG A 70 11.80 11.88 -1.76
N VAL A 71 10.83 11.15 -1.21
CA VAL A 71 10.06 10.17 -1.97
C VAL A 71 9.12 10.92 -2.91
N CYS A 72 9.36 10.81 -4.22
CA CYS A 72 8.52 11.44 -5.24
C CYS A 72 7.50 10.41 -5.73
N CYS A 73 6.27 10.49 -5.21
CA CYS A 73 5.19 9.59 -5.62
C CYS A 73 4.52 10.13 -6.88
N SER A 74 4.66 9.42 -8.01
CA SER A 74 3.90 9.66 -9.22
C SER A 74 3.62 8.34 -9.91
N ALA A 75 2.35 7.93 -10.00
CA ALA A 75 1.79 7.26 -11.17
C ALA A 75 0.31 6.92 -10.96
N LEU A 76 -0.44 7.00 -12.06
CA LEU A 76 -1.81 6.54 -12.19
C LEU A 76 -1.77 5.36 -13.17
N LEU A 77 -1.79 4.13 -12.65
CA LEU A 77 -1.90 2.91 -13.46
C LEU A 77 -3.34 2.85 -14.00
N ARG A 78 -3.56 3.38 -15.21
CA ARG A 78 -4.82 3.17 -15.94
C ARG A 78 -4.72 1.85 -16.68
N ASN A 79 -5.60 0.91 -16.37
CA ASN A 79 -5.90 -0.17 -17.31
C ASN A 79 -6.40 0.47 -18.61
N ARG A 80 -5.75 0.14 -19.73
CA ARG A 80 -6.33 0.31 -21.06
C ARG A 80 -7.23 -0.88 -21.36
#